data_AF-A0A1K0F963-F1
#
_entry.id   AF-A0A1K0F963-F1
#
_cell.length_a   1.000
_cell.length_b   1.000
_cell.length_c   1.000
_cell.angle_alpha   90.00
_cell.angle_beta   90.00
_cell.angle_gamma   90.00
#
_symmetry.space_group_name_H-M   'P 1'
#
loop_
_entity.id
_entity.type
_entity.pdbx_description
1 polymer ?
#
loop_
_entity_poly.entity_id
_entity_poly.type
_entity_poly.pdbx_seq_one_letter_code
_entity_poly.pdbx_strand_id
1 'polypeptide(L)'
;MNELWLDPAQAAGGGRDLAAAGRHLGSQHAEAGSEVAEMSAARPWGTDDIGRAFERNYRPIEQQVLQAWERLGAYLEGLGDASVQAVRELRHTDEAASVRVEQSYGKRS
;
A
#
# COMPACT_ATOMS: atom_id res chain seq x y z
N MET A 1 28.56 16.57 -8.01
CA MET A 1 27.79 16.42 -6.76
C MET A 1 26.35 16.21 -7.20
N ASN A 2 25.79 15.03 -6.96
CA ASN A 2 24.41 14.73 -7.32
C ASN A 2 23.59 14.94 -6.03
N GLU A 3 23.21 16.19 -5.76
CA GLU A 3 22.31 16.49 -4.65
C GLU A 3 20.95 15.90 -4.97
N LEU A 4 20.54 14.91 -4.18
CA LEU A 4 19.18 14.39 -4.23
C LEU A 4 18.26 15.53 -3.80
N TRP A 5 17.48 16.10 -4.73
CA TRP A 5 16.46 17.13 -4.49
C TRP A 5 15.23 16.59 -3.72
N LEU A 6 15.44 15.62 -2.84
CA LEU A 6 14.41 14.92 -2.09
C LEU A 6 14.75 15.04 -0.61
N ASP A 7 13.87 15.67 0.17
CA ASP A 7 13.97 15.65 1.63
C ASP A 7 13.75 14.20 2.12
N PRO A 8 14.78 13.51 2.65
CA PRO A 8 14.66 12.10 3.02
C PRO A 8 13.68 11.89 4.17
N ALA A 9 13.55 12.87 5.07
CA ALA A 9 12.62 12.76 6.19
C ALA A 9 11.17 12.86 5.69
N GLN A 10 10.89 13.77 4.75
CA GLN A 10 9.57 13.87 4.13
C GLN A 10 9.24 12.63 3.29
N ALA A 11 10.19 12.12 2.50
CA ALA A 11 9.98 10.91 1.72
C ALA A 11 9.68 9.68 2.59
N ALA A 12 10.44 9.49 3.68
CA ALA A 12 10.14 8.44 4.66
C ALA A 12 8.85 8.69 5.45
N GLY A 13 8.45 9.95 5.63
CA GLY A 13 7.13 10.32 6.17
C GLY A 13 6.01 9.83 5.25
N GLY A 14 6.02 10.26 3.99
CA GLY A 14 5.02 9.86 3.00
C GLY A 14 4.94 8.34 2.79
N GLY A 15 6.07 7.64 2.81
CA GLY A 15 6.08 6.17 2.78
C GLY A 15 5.36 5.53 3.98
N ARG A 16 5.56 6.05 5.19
CA ARG A 16 4.84 5.57 6.38
C ARG A 16 3.35 5.87 6.31
N ASP A 17 2.97 7.04 5.80
CA ASP A 17 1.57 7.43 5.62
C ASP A 17 0.86 6.54 4.60
N LEU A 18 1.53 6.22 3.48
CA LEU A 18 1.05 5.24 2.50
C LEU A 18 0.86 3.87 3.14
N ALA A 19 1.83 3.41 3.94
CA ALA A 19 1.73 2.12 4.61
C ALA A 19 0.55 2.08 5.60
N ALA A 20 0.35 3.17 6.34
CA ALA A 20 -0.78 3.31 7.26
C ALA A 20 -2.13 3.34 6.52
N ALA A 21 -2.22 4.03 5.38
CA ALA A 21 -3.40 4.05 4.54
C ALA A 21 -3.73 2.65 3.99
N GLY A 22 -2.71 1.89 3.56
CA GLY A 22 -2.86 0.50 3.10
C GLY A 22 -3.45 -0.39 4.19
N ARG A 23 -2.89 -0.35 5.41
CA ARG A 23 -3.43 -1.08 6.57
C ARG A 23 -4.85 -0.67 6.92
N HIS A 24 -5.16 0.63 6.87
CA HIS A 24 -6.51 1.12 7.14
C HIS A 24 -7.52 0.61 6.09
N LEU A 25 -7.15 0.59 4.80
CA LEU A 25 -8.00 -0.02 3.78
C LEU A 25 -8.20 -1.51 4.02
N GLY A 26 -7.14 -2.22 4.43
CA GLY A 26 -7.22 -3.63 4.80
C GLY A 26 -8.17 -3.89 5.98
N SER A 27 -8.12 -3.06 7.03
CA SER A 27 -9.04 -3.20 8.17
C SER A 27 -10.49 -2.92 7.78
N GLN A 28 -10.73 -1.89 6.95
CA GLN A 28 -12.08 -1.59 6.47
C GLN A 28 -12.63 -2.70 5.56
N HIS A 29 -11.78 -3.32 4.74
CA HIS A 29 -12.17 -4.50 3.96
C HIS A 29 -12.52 -5.67 4.88
N ALA A 30 -11.71 -5.94 5.92
CA ALA A 30 -11.95 -7.03 6.86
C ALA A 30 -13.25 -6.84 7.67
N GLU A 31 -13.67 -5.60 7.93
CA GLU A 31 -14.92 -5.28 8.62
C GLU A 31 -16.09 -5.15 7.62
N ALA A 32 -16.20 -3.99 6.96
CA ALA A 32 -17.32 -3.67 6.08
C ALA A 32 -17.37 -4.57 4.82
N GLY A 33 -16.22 -4.94 4.27
CA GLY A 33 -16.17 -5.86 3.13
C GLY A 33 -16.69 -7.26 3.48
N SER A 34 -16.35 -7.76 4.67
CA SER A 34 -16.87 -9.04 5.17
C SER A 34 -18.38 -8.97 5.45
N GLU A 35 -18.87 -7.89 6.05
CA GLU A 35 -20.31 -7.69 6.26
C GLU A 35 -21.09 -7.72 4.94
N VAL A 36 -20.59 -7.02 3.91
CA VAL A 36 -21.19 -7.06 2.56
C VAL A 36 -21.19 -8.49 2.01
N ALA A 37 -20.06 -9.21 2.09
CA ALA A 37 -19.98 -10.58 1.60
C ALA A 37 -20.96 -11.51 2.31
N GLU A 38 -21.10 -11.39 3.63
CA GLU A 38 -22.04 -12.17 4.44
C GLU A 38 -23.50 -11.85 4.10
N MET A 39 -23.85 -10.57 4.06
CA MET A 39 -25.21 -10.13 3.69
C MET A 39 -25.57 -10.62 2.30
N SER A 40 -24.69 -10.45 1.33
CA SER A 40 -24.92 -10.90 -0.02
C SER A 40 -25.04 -12.42 -0.07
N ALA A 41 -24.22 -13.19 0.66
CA ALA A 41 -24.33 -14.65 0.74
C ALA A 41 -25.68 -15.14 1.28
N ALA A 42 -26.35 -14.35 2.13
CA ALA A 42 -27.71 -14.61 2.59
C ALA A 42 -28.79 -14.38 1.51
N ARG A 43 -28.43 -13.83 0.33
CA ARG A 43 -29.29 -13.60 -0.84
C ARG A 43 -30.54 -12.78 -0.50
N PRO A 44 -30.39 -11.52 -0.06
CA PRO A 44 -31.49 -10.70 0.45
C PRO A 44 -32.53 -10.34 -0.63
N TRP A 45 -32.16 -10.46 -1.91
CA TRP A 45 -33.04 -10.30 -3.07
C TRP A 45 -33.91 -11.53 -3.38
N GLY A 46 -33.86 -12.57 -2.55
CA GLY A 46 -34.71 -13.75 -2.69
C GLY A 46 -34.22 -14.76 -3.73
N THR A 47 -35.03 -15.80 -3.92
CA THR A 47 -34.70 -16.97 -4.75
C THR A 47 -35.63 -17.14 -5.94
N ASP A 48 -36.59 -16.23 -6.14
CA ASP A 48 -37.47 -16.18 -7.30
C ASP A 48 -36.72 -15.77 -8.58
N ASP A 49 -37.41 -15.67 -9.70
CA ASP A 49 -36.77 -15.34 -10.98
C ASP A 49 -36.09 -13.97 -10.98
N ILE A 50 -36.68 -12.99 -10.28
CA ILE A 50 -36.12 -11.64 -10.15
C ILE A 50 -34.85 -11.69 -9.29
N GLY A 51 -34.90 -12.35 -8.12
CA GLY A 51 -33.75 -12.52 -7.25
C GLY A 51 -32.62 -13.31 -7.91
N ARG A 52 -32.93 -14.36 -8.67
CA ARG A 52 -31.93 -15.10 -9.46
C ARG A 52 -31.28 -14.24 -10.54
N ALA A 53 -32.07 -13.40 -11.22
CA ALA A 53 -31.54 -12.48 -12.22
C ALA A 53 -30.64 -11.42 -11.58
N PHE A 54 -31.01 -10.89 -10.42
CA PHE A 54 -30.18 -9.96 -9.65
C PHE A 54 -28.86 -10.61 -9.23
N GLU A 55 -28.92 -11.78 -8.57
CA GLU A 55 -27.75 -12.56 -8.15
C GLU A 55 -26.72 -12.71 -9.29
N ARG A 56 -27.20 -13.13 -10.47
CA ARG A 56 -26.36 -13.42 -11.63
C ARG A 56 -25.56 -12.19 -12.10
N ASN A 57 -26.12 -11.00 -11.94
CA ASN A 57 -25.49 -9.76 -12.37
C ASN A 57 -24.67 -9.10 -11.25
N TYR A 58 -25.14 -9.19 -10.00
CA TYR A 58 -24.52 -8.54 -8.85
C TYR A 58 -23.30 -9.29 -8.33
N ARG A 59 -23.41 -10.61 -8.13
CA ARG A 59 -22.38 -11.41 -7.45
C ARG A 59 -20.98 -11.28 -8.07
N PRO A 60 -20.80 -11.33 -9.40
CA PRO A 60 -19.47 -11.23 -9.99
C PRO A 60 -18.85 -9.84 -9.77
N ILE A 61 -19.68 -8.79 -9.76
CA ILE A 61 -19.22 -7.41 -9.57
C ILE A 61 -18.82 -7.19 -8.10
N GLU A 62 -19.65 -7.65 -7.16
CA GLU A 62 -19.33 -7.63 -5.73
C GLU A 62 -17.97 -8.30 -5.46
N GLN A 63 -17.77 -9.52 -5.95
CA GLN A 63 -16.52 -10.26 -5.75
C GLN A 63 -15.31 -9.54 -6.35
N GLN A 64 -15.46 -8.91 -7.51
CA GLN A 64 -14.41 -8.11 -8.13
C GLN A 64 -14.06 -6.88 -7.28
N VAL A 65 -15.07 -6.19 -6.75
CA VAL A 65 -14.86 -5.01 -5.90
C VAL A 65 -14.17 -5.39 -4.59
N LEU A 66 -14.62 -6.44 -3.91
CA LEU A 66 -14.01 -6.91 -2.67
C LEU A 66 -12.54 -7.33 -2.90
N GLN A 67 -12.28 -8.10 -3.95
CA GLN A 67 -10.90 -8.48 -4.31
C GLN A 67 -10.04 -7.27 -4.68
N ALA A 68 -10.57 -6.30 -5.42
CA ALA A 68 -9.83 -5.10 -5.78
C ALA A 68 -9.51 -4.24 -4.55
N TRP A 69 -10.43 -4.14 -3.60
CA TRP A 69 -10.23 -3.45 -2.33
C TRP A 69 -9.10 -4.07 -1.52
N GLU A 70 -9.15 -5.39 -1.27
CA GLU A 70 -8.10 -6.12 -0.56
C GLU A 70 -6.71 -5.87 -1.20
N ARG A 71 -6.64 -6.01 -2.53
CA ARG A 71 -5.40 -5.79 -3.29
C ARG A 71 -4.89 -4.36 -3.17
N LEU A 72 -5.77 -3.37 -3.25
CA LEU A 72 -5.39 -1.96 -3.12
C LEU A 72 -4.75 -1.68 -1.75
N GLY A 73 -5.33 -2.21 -0.68
CA GLY A 73 -4.76 -2.10 0.67
C GLY A 73 -3.34 -2.68 0.73
N ALA A 74 -3.17 -3.91 0.24
CA ALA A 74 -1.87 -4.59 0.21
C ALA A 74 -0.84 -3.84 -0.66
N TYR A 75 -1.25 -3.29 -1.80
CA TYR A 75 -0.35 -2.51 -2.67
C TYR A 75 0.12 -1.22 -2.01
N LEU A 76 -0.77 -0.48 -1.35
CA LEU A 76 -0.38 0.75 -0.64
C LEU A 76 0.53 0.47 0.55
N GLU A 77 0.26 -0.63 1.28
CA GLU A 77 1.13 -1.08 2.37
C GLU A 77 2.53 -1.39 1.86
N GLY A 78 2.64 -2.27 0.86
CA GLY A 78 3.92 -2.66 0.28
C GLY A 78 4.67 -1.51 -0.37
N LEU A 79 3.97 -0.59 -1.06
CA LEU A 79 4.59 0.59 -1.65
C LEU A 79 5.16 1.54 -0.59
N GLY A 80 4.42 1.73 0.51
CA GLY A 80 4.87 2.54 1.64
C GLY A 80 6.14 1.98 2.27
N ASP A 81 6.15 0.69 2.57
CA ASP A 81 7.30 0.00 3.16
C ASP A 81 8.52 0.02 2.23
N ALA A 82 8.33 -0.24 0.94
CA ALA A 82 9.39 -0.17 -0.06
C ALA A 82 9.98 1.24 -0.19
N SER A 83 9.13 2.27 -0.12
CA SER A 83 9.58 3.67 -0.17
C SER A 83 10.44 4.04 1.04
N VAL A 84 10.03 3.65 2.25
CA VAL A 84 10.81 3.86 3.47
C VAL A 84 12.16 3.16 3.39
N GLN A 85 12.17 1.92 2.88
CA GLN A 85 13.40 1.15 2.74
C GLN A 85 14.36 1.78 1.73
N ALA A 86 13.86 2.21 0.57
CA ALA A 86 14.67 2.87 -0.45
C ALA A 86 15.32 4.16 0.09
N VAL A 87 14.59 4.98 0.86
CA VAL A 87 15.14 6.19 1.48
C VAL A 87 16.24 5.86 2.48
N ARG A 88 16.08 4.80 3.29
CA ARG A 88 17.12 4.35 4.23
C ARG A 88 18.39 3.90 3.50
N GLU A 89 18.25 3.13 2.43
CA GLU A 89 19.38 2.63 1.63
C GLU A 89 20.13 3.74 0.91
N LEU A 90 19.41 4.71 0.34
CA LEU A 90 20.01 5.90 -0.27
C LEU A 90 20.84 6.67 0.75
N ARG A 91 20.28 6.91 1.94
CA ARG A 91 20.95 7.67 2.98
C ARG A 91 22.20 6.97 3.52
N HIS A 92 22.14 5.65 3.73
CA HIS A 92 23.30 4.85 4.13
C HIS A 92 24.40 4.87 3.05
N THR A 93 24.01 4.86 1.77
CA THR A 93 24.95 4.94 0.64
C THR A 93 25.64 6.31 0.59
N ASP A 94 24.91 7.40 0.80
CA ASP A 94 25.44 8.77 0.83
C ASP A 94 26.39 9.00 2.02
N GLU A 95 26.04 8.49 3.20
CA GLU A 95 26.90 8.54 4.39
C GLU A 95 28.22 7.76 4.15
N ALA A 96 28.14 6.56 3.58
CA ALA A 96 29.32 5.74 3.25
C ALA A 96 30.19 6.33 2.12
N ALA A 97 29.59 7.06 1.17
CA ALA A 97 30.32 7.81 0.16
C ALA A 97 31.05 9.01 0.76
N SER A 98 30.39 9.76 1.65
CA SER A 98 30.96 10.95 2.31
C SER A 98 32.19 10.61 3.15
N VAL A 99 32.12 9.54 3.96
CA VAL A 99 33.26 9.05 4.76
C VAL A 99 34.46 8.68 3.88
N ARG A 100 34.23 8.03 2.73
CA ARG A 100 35.32 7.67 1.81
C ARG A 100 35.99 8.90 1.18
N VAL A 101 35.21 9.92 0.83
CA VAL A 101 35.74 11.17 0.29
C VAL A 101 36.59 11.89 1.34
N GLU A 102 36.11 12.04 2.58
CA GLU A 102 36.89 12.64 3.68
C GLU A 102 38.20 11.90 3.94
N GLN A 103 38.19 10.57 4.00
CA GLN A 103 39.40 9.77 4.18
C GLN A 103 40.40 9.93 3.03
N SER A 104 39.92 10.09 1.79
CA SER A 104 40.79 10.26 0.62
C SER A 104 41.45 11.65 0.56
N TYR A 105 40.74 12.69 1.02
CA TYR A 105 41.28 14.05 1.13
C TYR A 105 42.19 14.21 2.35
N GLY A 106 41.85 13.61 3.49
CA GLY A 106 42.68 13.63 4.70
C GLY A 106 44.01 12.89 4.57
N LYS A 107 44.14 11.94 3.63
CA LYS A 107 45.42 11.26 3.30
C LYS A 107 46.28 12.03 2.28
N ARG A 108 45.79 13.13 1.72
CA ARG A 108 46.48 13.94 0.70
C ARG A 108 46.95 15.31 1.22
N SER A 109 46.73 15.61 2.50
CA SER A 109 47.32 16.75 3.23
C SER A 109 48.41 16.26 4.19
#